data_AF-D2S4I1-F1
#
_entry.id   AF-D2S4I1-F1
#
_cell.length_a   1.000
_cell.length_b   1.000
_cell.length_c   1.000
_cell.angle_alpha   90.00
_cell.angle_beta   90.00
_cell.angle_gamma   90.00
#
_symmetry.space_group_name_H-M   'P 1'
#
loop_
_entity.id
_entity.type
_entity.pdbx_description
1 polymer ?
#
loop_
_entity_poly.entity_id
_entity_poly.type
_entity_poly.pdbx_seq_one_letter_code
_entity_poly.pdbx_strand_id
1 'polypeptide(L)'
;MVFRHAPAVRGDVLDERALQRMDNRELDLLFRSSSAGDVPHGRLPGTGLLFPGTPACGPLAWLVHLVVWAGKETEPSGRSLQNLIGPLRTRTIRALLSHDRSWVDDEECVLIDYSRTSIVARMVRDEVRPVAPGLYLGVIWLWKRRVGWFTLRQQ
;
A
#
# COMPACT_ATOMS: atom_id res chain seq x y z
N MET A 1 38.86 -3.83 19.79
CA MET A 1 37.76 -4.53 19.10
C MET A 1 36.46 -4.06 19.73
N VAL A 2 35.83 -3.03 19.17
CA VAL A 2 34.64 -2.41 19.77
C VAL A 2 33.42 -3.10 19.18
N PHE A 3 32.80 -3.96 19.99
CA PHE A 3 31.46 -4.46 19.69
C PHE A 3 30.50 -3.27 19.71
N ARG A 4 30.13 -2.78 18.52
CA ARG A 4 28.97 -1.90 18.38
C ARG A 4 27.75 -2.69 18.87
N HIS A 5 27.23 -2.32 20.03
CA HIS A 5 25.89 -2.74 20.41
C HIS A 5 24.92 -2.33 19.29
N ALA A 6 24.29 -3.32 18.68
CA ALA A 6 23.08 -3.09 17.92
C ALA A 6 22.09 -2.37 18.85
N PRO A 7 21.45 -1.28 18.41
CA PRO A 7 20.41 -0.67 19.21
C PRO A 7 19.32 -1.73 19.41
N ALA A 8 19.12 -2.14 20.65
CA ALA A 8 17.96 -2.90 21.05
C ALA A 8 16.74 -2.03 20.68
N VAL A 9 15.96 -2.47 19.70
CA VAL A 9 14.67 -1.87 19.34
C VAL A 9 13.74 -2.04 20.53
N ARG A 10 13.76 -1.06 21.44
CA ARG A 10 12.76 -0.92 22.50
C ARG A 10 11.45 -0.60 21.81
N GLY A 11 10.49 -1.53 21.81
CA GLY A 11 9.04 -1.28 21.85
C GLY A 11 8.45 -0.09 21.08
N ASP A 12 9.07 0.36 19.99
CA ASP A 12 8.54 1.42 19.17
C ASP A 12 7.36 0.81 18.41
N VAL A 13 6.16 1.24 18.79
CA VAL A 13 4.94 0.92 18.04
C VAL A 13 5.21 1.30 16.59
N LEU A 14 5.22 0.30 15.69
CA LEU A 14 5.43 0.54 14.27
C LEU A 14 4.31 1.48 13.78
N ASP A 15 4.70 2.69 13.38
CA ASP A 15 3.81 3.77 12.94
C ASP A 15 4.14 4.22 11.50
N GLU A 16 3.31 5.09 10.93
CA GLU A 16 3.50 5.59 9.57
C GLU A 16 4.82 6.32 9.39
N ARG A 17 5.31 7.00 10.44
CA ARG A 17 6.58 7.74 10.40
C ARG A 17 7.78 6.80 10.37
N ALA A 18 7.71 5.67 11.06
CA ALA A 18 8.72 4.62 10.99
C ALA A 18 8.78 4.04 9.57
N LEU A 19 7.63 3.73 8.96
CA LEU A 19 7.57 3.23 7.59
C LEU A 19 8.11 4.23 6.55
N GLN A 20 7.88 5.54 6.76
CA GLN A 20 8.44 6.59 5.88
C GLN A 20 9.97 6.70 5.92
N ARG A 21 10.60 6.24 7.01
CA ARG A 21 12.06 6.27 7.16
C ARG A 21 12.73 5.01 6.65
N MET A 22 11.96 3.95 6.39
CA MET A 22 12.48 2.68 5.90
C MET A 22 12.88 2.78 4.42
N ASP A 23 13.96 2.11 4.07
CA ASP A 23 14.34 1.93 2.68
C ASP A 23 13.50 0.85 1.98
N ASN A 24 13.67 0.69 0.67
CA ASN A 24 12.92 -0.29 -0.11
C ASN A 24 13.13 -1.74 0.37
N ARG A 25 14.33 -2.08 0.84
CA ARG A 25 14.65 -3.44 1.28
C ARG A 25 14.01 -3.71 2.64
N GLU A 26 14.03 -2.74 3.53
CA GLU A 26 13.36 -2.81 4.83
C GLU A 26 11.84 -2.98 4.67
N LEU A 27 11.21 -2.19 3.78
CA LEU A 27 9.79 -2.32 3.47
C LEU A 27 9.45 -3.67 2.82
N ASP A 28 10.30 -4.15 1.90
CA ASP A 28 10.13 -5.46 1.25
C ASP A 28 10.20 -6.61 2.27
N LEU A 29 11.20 -6.59 3.16
CA LEU A 29 11.34 -7.57 4.23
C LEU A 29 10.15 -7.54 5.19
N LEU A 30 9.68 -6.35 5.56
CA LEU A 30 8.53 -6.16 6.44
C LEU A 30 7.23 -6.69 5.81
N PHE A 31 7.04 -6.45 4.51
CA PHE A 31 5.86 -6.95 3.80
C PHE A 31 5.87 -8.49 3.75
N ARG A 32 7.02 -9.09 3.43
CA ARG A 32 7.21 -10.55 3.38
C ARG A 32 7.03 -11.23 4.74
N SER A 33 7.41 -10.56 5.83
CA SER A 33 7.25 -11.12 7.18
C SER A 33 5.83 -11.01 7.74
N SER A 34 4.95 -10.30 7.05
CA SER A 34 3.56 -10.08 7.46
C SER A 34 2.63 -11.08 6.79
N SER A 35 1.60 -11.54 7.50
CA SER A 35 0.50 -12.34 6.93
C SER A 35 -0.54 -11.45 6.24
N ALA A 36 -1.38 -12.02 5.37
CA ALA A 36 -2.46 -11.29 4.70
C ALA A 36 -3.42 -10.56 5.67
N GLY A 37 -3.74 -11.23 6.78
CA GLY A 37 -4.73 -10.76 7.75
C GLY A 37 -6.13 -10.62 7.15
N ASP A 38 -7.01 -9.96 7.90
CA ASP A 38 -8.37 -9.69 7.45
C ASP A 38 -8.41 -8.57 6.42
N VAL A 39 -9.47 -8.58 5.60
CA VAL A 39 -9.77 -7.48 4.69
C VAL A 39 -10.02 -6.21 5.50
N PRO A 40 -9.35 -5.09 5.19
CA PRO A 40 -9.53 -3.86 5.95
C PRO A 40 -10.96 -3.31 5.75
N HIS A 41 -11.50 -2.67 6.78
CA HIS A 41 -12.85 -2.11 6.78
C HIS A 41 -12.85 -0.66 7.29
N GLY A 42 -13.85 0.10 6.87
CA GLY A 42 -14.04 1.51 7.23
C GLY A 42 -13.20 2.46 6.40
N ARG A 43 -12.86 3.61 7.00
CA ARG A 43 -12.05 4.64 6.36
C ARG A 43 -10.57 4.34 6.60
N LEU A 44 -9.82 4.33 5.50
CA LEU A 44 -8.41 3.98 5.45
C LEU A 44 -7.59 5.17 4.91
N PRO A 45 -7.32 6.23 5.71
CA PRO A 45 -6.38 7.27 5.29
C PRO A 45 -5.06 6.64 4.85
N GLY A 46 -4.53 7.12 3.73
CA GLY A 46 -3.35 6.53 3.11
C GLY A 46 -2.24 7.55 2.90
N THR A 47 -0.98 7.10 3.00
CA THR A 47 0.20 7.89 2.64
C THR A 47 1.04 7.14 1.62
N GLY A 48 1.30 7.74 0.47
CA GLY A 48 2.16 7.15 -0.55
C GLY A 48 3.62 7.17 -0.10
N LEU A 49 4.27 6.01 -0.06
CA LEU A 49 5.72 5.85 0.12
C LEU A 49 6.35 5.66 -1.26
N LEU A 50 6.09 6.63 -2.14
CA LEU A 50 6.55 6.62 -3.51
C LEU A 50 8.07 6.81 -3.52
N PHE A 51 8.78 6.00 -4.32
CA PHE A 51 10.22 6.14 -4.46
C PHE A 51 10.55 7.41 -5.27
N PRO A 52 11.25 8.39 -4.69
CA PRO A 52 11.86 9.43 -5.47
C PRO A 52 13.04 8.81 -6.24
N GLY A 53 13.00 8.87 -7.57
CA GLY A 53 14.20 8.61 -8.39
C GLY A 53 14.29 7.27 -9.12
N THR A 54 13.23 6.44 -9.14
CA THR A 54 13.19 5.32 -10.10
C THR A 54 12.90 5.87 -11.51
N PRO A 55 13.80 5.77 -12.50
CA PRO A 55 13.55 6.21 -13.89
C PRO A 55 12.54 5.29 -14.62
N ALA A 56 11.91 4.39 -13.87
CA ALA A 56 11.24 3.21 -14.34
C ALA A 56 9.87 3.47 -14.96
N CYS A 57 9.25 4.63 -14.78
CA CYS A 57 7.94 4.88 -15.39
C CYS A 57 7.91 6.29 -15.96
N GLY A 58 7.63 6.39 -17.26
CA GLY A 58 7.48 7.66 -17.96
C GLY A 58 6.22 8.43 -17.53
N PRO A 59 5.45 9.02 -18.46
CA PRO A 59 4.32 9.91 -18.14
C PRO A 59 3.26 9.29 -17.21
N LEU A 60 3.22 7.96 -17.07
CA LEU A 60 2.29 7.25 -16.19
C LEU A 60 2.69 7.27 -14.70
N ALA A 61 3.99 7.28 -14.33
CA ALA A 61 4.37 7.52 -12.93
C ALA A 61 4.15 8.97 -12.53
N TRP A 62 4.33 9.90 -13.46
CA TRP A 62 3.92 11.28 -13.26
C TRP A 62 2.40 11.40 -13.02
N LEU A 63 1.59 10.63 -13.76
CA LEU A 63 0.14 10.55 -13.50
C LEU A 63 -0.17 10.01 -12.09
N VAL A 64 0.52 8.98 -11.63
CA VAL A 64 0.39 8.45 -10.26
C VAL A 64 0.82 9.48 -9.22
N HIS A 65 1.86 10.28 -9.50
CA HIS A 65 2.29 11.38 -8.63
C HIS A 65 1.30 12.56 -8.60
N LEU A 66 0.59 12.83 -9.70
CA LEU A 66 -0.43 13.87 -9.78
C LEU A 66 -1.76 13.49 -9.11
N VAL A 67 -2.02 12.20 -8.98
CA VAL A 67 -3.17 11.69 -8.23
C VAL A 67 -2.89 11.96 -6.76
N VAL A 68 -3.45 13.08 -6.24
CA VAL A 68 -3.46 13.39 -4.80
C VAL A 68 -4.26 12.30 -4.10
N TRP A 69 -3.55 11.27 -3.65
CA TRP A 69 -4.13 10.11 -2.99
C TRP A 69 -4.41 10.46 -1.53
N ALA A 70 -5.70 10.51 -1.16
CA ALA A 70 -6.15 10.87 0.19
C ALA A 70 -6.47 9.64 1.06
N GLY A 71 -6.30 8.44 0.51
CA GLY A 71 -6.62 7.16 1.14
C GLY A 71 -7.73 6.41 0.45
N LYS A 72 -8.28 5.43 1.16
CA LYS A 72 -9.26 4.47 0.69
C LYS A 72 -10.44 4.42 1.66
N GLU A 73 -11.64 4.11 1.21
CA GLU A 73 -12.83 3.97 2.07
C GLU A 73 -13.62 2.75 1.62
N THR A 74 -13.87 1.81 2.53
CA THR A 74 -14.67 0.63 2.19
C THR A 74 -16.15 0.95 2.24
N GLU A 75 -16.91 0.34 1.32
CA GLU A 75 -18.35 0.34 1.38
C GLU A 75 -18.85 -0.44 2.62
N PRO A 76 -20.03 -0.11 3.19
CA PRO A 76 -20.59 -0.84 4.33
C PRO A 76 -20.76 -2.34 4.10
N SER A 77 -20.80 -2.78 2.84
CA SER A 77 -20.85 -4.19 2.43
C SER A 77 -19.53 -4.94 2.66
N GLY A 78 -18.42 -4.24 2.92
CA GLY A 78 -17.08 -4.81 3.13
C GLY A 78 -16.43 -5.41 1.88
N ARG A 79 -17.12 -5.42 0.73
CA ARG A 79 -16.67 -6.07 -0.51
C ARG A 79 -16.03 -5.13 -1.52
N SER A 80 -16.27 -3.84 -1.38
CA SER A 80 -15.75 -2.83 -2.31
C SER A 80 -15.05 -1.70 -1.56
N LEU A 81 -14.01 -1.17 -2.18
CA LEU A 81 -13.20 -0.08 -1.68
C LEU A 81 -13.24 1.07 -2.69
N GLN A 82 -13.44 2.29 -2.21
CA GLN A 82 -13.40 3.50 -3.02
C GLN A 82 -12.08 4.22 -2.77
N ASN A 83 -11.33 4.47 -3.85
CA ASN A 83 -10.14 5.29 -3.76
C ASN A 83 -10.53 6.77 -3.70
N LEU A 84 -10.04 7.48 -2.68
CA LEU A 84 -10.29 8.92 -2.50
C LEU A 84 -9.15 9.69 -3.19
N ILE A 85 -9.49 10.35 -4.30
CA ILE A 85 -8.54 11.07 -5.13
C ILE A 85 -8.94 12.55 -5.19
N GLY A 86 -7.94 13.44 -5.13
CA GLY A 86 -8.08 14.88 -5.37
C GLY A 86 -8.24 15.74 -4.11
N PRO A 87 -8.00 17.08 -4.22
CA PRO A 87 -8.04 18.02 -3.10
C PRO A 87 -9.42 18.14 -2.45
N LEU A 88 -10.49 17.83 -3.21
CA LEU A 88 -11.87 17.83 -2.73
C LEU A 88 -12.35 16.45 -2.23
N ARG A 89 -11.47 15.42 -2.18
CA ARG A 89 -11.81 14.04 -1.77
C ARG A 89 -13.02 13.46 -2.52
N THR A 90 -13.22 13.86 -3.77
CA THR A 90 -14.33 13.44 -4.60
C THR A 90 -14.10 12.01 -5.08
N ARG A 91 -14.75 11.05 -4.41
CA ARG A 91 -14.81 9.60 -4.69
C ARG A 91 -14.90 9.29 -6.17
N THR A 92 -14.12 8.35 -6.72
CA THR A 92 -14.44 7.86 -8.09
C THR A 92 -13.96 6.46 -8.51
N ILE A 93 -13.04 5.80 -7.83
CA ILE A 93 -12.55 4.48 -8.31
C ILE A 93 -12.97 3.37 -7.35
N ARG A 94 -13.89 2.50 -7.81
CA ARG A 94 -14.28 1.29 -7.07
C ARG A 94 -13.28 0.16 -7.34
N ALA A 95 -12.82 -0.46 -6.27
CA ALA A 95 -12.00 -1.66 -6.26
C ALA A 95 -12.71 -2.77 -5.51
N LEU A 96 -12.40 -4.01 -5.85
CA LEU A 96 -12.81 -5.18 -5.06
C LEU A 96 -11.69 -5.55 -4.09
N LEU A 97 -12.09 -5.94 -2.88
CA LEU A 97 -11.17 -6.50 -1.89
C LEU A 97 -11.33 -8.01 -1.87
N SER A 98 -10.22 -8.72 -1.99
CA SER A 98 -10.18 -10.19 -1.94
C SER A 98 -8.80 -10.66 -1.49
N HIS A 99 -8.68 -11.87 -0.98
CA HIS A 99 -7.39 -12.52 -0.83
C HIS A 99 -6.89 -13.07 -2.17
N ASP A 100 -5.60 -12.92 -2.44
CA ASP A 100 -4.92 -13.47 -3.61
C ASP A 100 -3.43 -13.68 -3.29
N ARG A 101 -2.70 -14.37 -4.16
CA ARG A 101 -1.26 -14.56 -4.03
C ARG A 101 -0.49 -13.29 -4.37
N SER A 102 0.42 -12.86 -3.50
CA SER A 102 1.24 -11.68 -3.73
C SER A 102 2.25 -11.90 -4.84
N TRP A 103 2.47 -10.87 -5.67
CA TRP A 103 3.58 -10.88 -6.64
C TRP A 103 4.96 -10.66 -5.99
N VAL A 104 5.02 -10.35 -4.69
CA VAL A 104 6.28 -10.17 -3.95
C VAL A 104 6.92 -11.51 -3.58
N ASP A 105 6.10 -12.45 -3.09
CA ASP A 105 6.57 -13.70 -2.47
C ASP A 105 5.68 -14.93 -2.71
N ASP A 106 4.60 -14.83 -3.50
CA ASP A 106 3.59 -15.87 -3.73
C ASP A 106 2.76 -16.26 -2.48
N GLU A 107 2.96 -15.56 -1.36
CA GLU A 107 2.19 -15.75 -0.12
C GLU A 107 0.87 -14.96 -0.18
N GLU A 108 -0.09 -15.32 0.68
CA GLU A 108 -1.40 -14.67 0.70
C GLU A 108 -1.30 -13.17 1.02
N CYS A 109 -2.08 -12.34 0.33
CA CYS A 109 -2.21 -10.92 0.59
C CYS A 109 -3.65 -10.45 0.34
N VAL A 110 -4.00 -9.27 0.84
CA VAL A 110 -5.25 -8.63 0.46
C VAL A 110 -5.01 -7.87 -0.84
N LEU A 111 -5.62 -8.34 -1.92
CA LEU A 111 -5.67 -7.71 -3.22
C LEU A 111 -6.74 -6.62 -3.24
N ILE A 112 -6.36 -5.47 -3.79
CA ILE A 112 -7.25 -4.37 -4.13
C ILE A 112 -7.30 -4.31 -5.67
N ASP A 113 -8.36 -4.90 -6.24
CA ASP A 113 -8.53 -5.05 -7.69
C ASP A 113 -9.35 -3.90 -8.30
N TYR A 114 -8.70 -3.08 -9.13
CA TYR A 114 -9.32 -1.95 -9.84
C TYR A 114 -9.85 -2.31 -11.24
N SER A 115 -9.81 -3.59 -11.62
CA SER A 115 -10.14 -4.07 -12.97
C SER A 115 -11.52 -3.64 -13.48
N ARG A 116 -12.45 -3.38 -12.56
CA ARG A 116 -13.84 -3.02 -12.83
C ARG A 116 -14.07 -1.55 -13.15
N THR A 117 -13.07 -0.67 -12.99
CA THR A 117 -13.25 0.78 -13.21
C THR A 117 -12.88 1.24 -14.62
N SER A 118 -11.74 0.81 -15.18
CA SER A 118 -11.23 1.30 -16.48
C SER A 118 -10.13 0.38 -17.03
N ILE A 119 -9.89 0.43 -18.34
CA ILE A 119 -8.76 -0.25 -19.01
C ILE A 119 -7.42 0.16 -18.39
N VAL A 120 -7.26 1.44 -18.05
CA VAL A 120 -6.04 1.94 -17.37
C VAL A 120 -5.96 1.42 -15.93
N ALA A 121 -7.11 1.34 -15.26
CA ALA A 121 -7.18 0.82 -13.89
C ALA A 121 -6.89 -0.68 -13.80
N ARG A 122 -7.19 -1.47 -14.86
CA ARG A 122 -6.79 -2.89 -14.97
C ARG A 122 -5.29 -3.12 -14.93
N MET A 123 -4.48 -2.10 -15.19
CA MET A 123 -3.02 -2.19 -15.16
C MET A 123 -2.46 -2.02 -13.75
N VAL A 124 -3.27 -1.51 -12.82
CA VAL A 124 -2.90 -1.27 -11.43
C VAL A 124 -3.35 -2.45 -10.58
N ARG A 125 -2.43 -2.99 -9.80
CA ARG A 125 -2.68 -4.00 -8.78
C ARG A 125 -2.06 -3.50 -7.49
N ASP A 126 -2.89 -3.31 -6.47
CA ASP A 126 -2.43 -2.98 -5.14
C ASP A 126 -2.56 -4.21 -4.25
N GLU A 127 -1.51 -4.54 -3.52
CA GLU A 127 -1.54 -5.63 -2.53
C GLU A 127 -1.25 -5.01 -1.17
N VAL A 128 -1.95 -5.46 -0.12
CA VAL A 128 -1.78 -4.95 1.24
C VAL A 128 -1.67 -6.07 2.25
N ARG A 129 -0.89 -5.82 3.30
CA ARG A 129 -0.79 -6.66 4.50
C ARG A 129 -0.75 -5.80 5.75
N PRO A 130 -1.37 -6.22 6.87
CA PRO A 130 -1.22 -5.57 8.16
C PRO A 130 0.20 -5.78 8.67
N VAL A 131 0.85 -4.69 9.07
CA VAL A 131 2.20 -4.69 9.65
C VAL A 131 2.18 -4.30 11.14
N ALA A 132 1.12 -3.62 11.57
CA ALA A 132 0.85 -3.32 12.98
C ALA A 132 -0.68 -3.22 13.21
N PRO A 133 -1.17 -3.19 14.46
CA PRO A 133 -2.59 -3.04 14.74
C PRO A 133 -3.20 -1.82 14.05
N GLY A 134 -4.06 -2.07 13.06
CA GLY A 134 -4.70 -1.05 12.23
C GLY A 134 -3.77 -0.30 11.26
N LEU A 135 -2.53 -0.76 11.04
CA LEU A 135 -1.58 -0.18 10.09
C LEU A 135 -1.24 -1.23 9.04
N TYR A 136 -1.43 -0.87 7.78
CA TYR A 136 -1.17 -1.73 6.65
C TYR A 136 -0.06 -1.14 5.79
N LEU A 137 0.81 -2.03 5.30
CA LEU A 137 1.76 -1.73 4.25
C LEU A 137 1.23 -2.29 2.94
N GLY A 138 1.27 -1.46 1.91
CA GLY A 138 0.82 -1.81 0.58
C GLY A 138 1.88 -1.61 -0.47
N VAL A 139 1.84 -2.45 -1.50
CA VAL A 139 2.68 -2.36 -2.69
C VAL A 139 1.82 -2.00 -3.90
N ILE A 140 2.33 -1.10 -4.73
CA ILE A 140 1.69 -0.67 -5.97
C ILE A 140 2.40 -1.38 -7.12
N TRP A 141 1.64 -2.13 -7.90
CA TRP A 141 2.07 -2.71 -9.15
C TRP A 141 1.38 -2.02 -10.32
N LEU A 142 2.16 -1.67 -11.33
CA LEU A 142 1.69 -1.11 -12.59
C LEU A 142 2.31 -1.91 -13.73
N TRP A 143 1.49 -2.55 -14.57
CA TRP A 143 1.97 -3.43 -15.65
C TRP A 143 2.95 -4.51 -15.17
N LYS A 144 2.69 -5.16 -14.03
CA LYS A 144 3.59 -6.15 -13.38
C LYS A 144 4.96 -5.59 -12.97
N ARG A 145 5.11 -4.27 -12.91
CA ARG A 145 6.30 -3.61 -12.38
C ARG A 145 5.93 -2.93 -11.07
N ARG A 146 6.73 -3.18 -10.03
CA ARG A 146 6.56 -2.51 -8.75
C ARG A 146 6.93 -1.04 -8.90
N VAL A 147 6.00 -0.14 -8.57
CA VAL A 147 6.21 1.30 -8.71
C VAL A 147 6.35 2.03 -7.38
N GLY A 148 5.92 1.43 -6.27
CA GLY A 148 5.93 2.11 -4.98
C GLY A 148 5.42 1.26 -3.84
N TRP A 149 5.61 1.79 -2.64
CA TRP A 149 4.90 1.37 -1.44
C TRP A 149 3.89 2.43 -1.02
N PHE A 150 2.97 2.07 -0.14
CA PHE A 150 2.06 2.99 0.52
C PHE A 150 1.66 2.44 1.88
N THR A 151 1.13 3.31 2.74
CA THR A 151 0.55 2.90 4.02
C THR A 151 -0.93 3.17 4.04
N LEU A 152 -1.68 2.37 4.80
CA LEU A 152 -3.07 2.63 5.16
C LEU A 152 -3.24 2.55 6.67
N ARG A 153 -4.00 3.48 7.24
CA ARG A 153 -4.39 3.45 8.65
C ARG A 153 -5.87 3.15 8.77
N GLN A 154 -6.25 2.10 9.46
CA GLN A 154 -7.65 1.84 9.81
C GLN A 154 -8.02 2.63 11.07
N GLN A 155 -9.10 3.41 10.99
CA GLN A 155 -9.67 4.19 12.09
C GLN A 155 -10.89 3.50 12.70
#